data_AF-A0A920QSQ6-F1
#
_entry.id   AF-A0A920QSQ6-F1
#
_cell.length_a   1.000
_cell.length_b   1.000
_cell.length_c   1.000
_cell.angle_alpha   90.00
_cell.angle_beta   90.00
_cell.angle_gamma   90.00
#
_symmetry.space_group_name_H-M   'P 1'
#
loop_
_entity.id
_entity.type
_entity.pdbx_description
1 polymer ?
#
loop_
_entity_poly.entity_id
_entity_poly.type
_entity_poly.pdbx_seq_one_letter_code
_entity_poly.pdbx_strand_id
1 'polypeptide(L)'
;MELIRSPDTLASVAELKDGPFTVGFAAETQNVSENARSKLTRKGLDMIAANQVGRDRGFDQETNSLMVFWDNDEVDLERASKPVLAGRLIHLIAERYRAAHSERDSTQAV
;
A
#
# COMPACT_ATOMS: atom_id res chain seq x y z
N MET A 1 -32.63 -5.01 -4.63
CA MET A 1 -31.65 -5.56 -3.67
C MET A 1 -31.06 -4.39 -2.91
N GLU A 2 -31.06 -4.44 -1.59
CA GLU A 2 -30.48 -3.39 -0.74
C GLU A 2 -29.09 -3.85 -0.30
N LEU A 3 -28.07 -3.02 -0.53
CA LEU A 3 -26.69 -3.35 -0.22
C LEU A 3 -26.29 -2.69 1.11
N ILE A 4 -25.70 -3.47 2.00
CA ILE A 4 -25.07 -2.97 3.22
C ILE A 4 -23.56 -2.91 3.03
N ARG A 5 -22.92 -1.91 3.63
CA ARG A 5 -21.47 -1.76 3.57
C ARG A 5 -20.79 -2.82 4.43
N SER A 6 -19.88 -3.58 3.85
CA SER A 6 -19.04 -4.52 4.60
C SER A 6 -18.09 -3.78 5.55
N PRO A 7 -17.79 -4.34 6.73
CA PRO A 7 -16.74 -3.83 7.60
C PRO A 7 -15.38 -3.75 6.89
N ASP A 8 -14.56 -2.77 7.26
CA ASP A 8 -13.25 -2.56 6.66
C ASP A 8 -12.18 -3.37 7.39
N THR A 9 -11.97 -4.62 6.94
CA THR A 9 -11.06 -5.57 7.60
C THR A 9 -9.64 -5.03 7.76
N LEU A 10 -9.10 -4.34 6.75
CA LEU A 10 -7.72 -3.88 6.80
C LEU A 10 -7.55 -2.72 7.79
N ALA A 11 -8.51 -1.78 7.83
CA ALA A 11 -8.49 -0.71 8.82
C ALA A 11 -8.56 -1.27 10.25
N SER A 12 -9.42 -2.26 10.49
CA SER A 12 -9.51 -2.92 11.79
C SER A 12 -8.21 -3.61 12.21
N VAL A 13 -7.41 -4.13 11.26
CA VAL A 13 -6.08 -4.70 11.56
C VAL A 13 -5.06 -3.60 11.86
N ALA A 14 -5.11 -2.48 11.14
CA ALA A 14 -4.20 -1.36 11.35
C ALA A 14 -4.40 -0.65 12.70
N GLU A 15 -5.61 -0.70 13.27
CA GLU A 15 -5.91 -0.12 14.59
C GLU A 15 -5.41 -0.95 15.80
N LEU A 16 -4.82 -2.13 15.57
CA LEU A 16 -4.31 -2.98 16.64
C LEU A 16 -3.07 -2.36 17.30
N LYS A 17 -3.06 -2.27 18.63
CA LYS A 17 -1.97 -1.67 19.42
C LYS A 17 -0.60 -2.32 19.17
N ASP A 18 -0.57 -3.65 19.02
CA ASP A 18 0.61 -4.44 18.64
C ASP A 18 0.35 -5.11 17.29
N GLY A 19 -0.17 -4.33 16.34
CA GLY A 19 -0.56 -4.77 15.01
C GLY A 19 0.63 -5.09 14.10
N PRO A 20 0.41 -5.86 13.02
CA PRO A 20 1.43 -6.09 12.02
C PRO A 20 1.70 -4.80 11.22
N PHE A 21 2.84 -4.76 10.52
CA PHE A 21 3.07 -3.76 9.49
C PHE A 21 2.10 -3.98 8.33
N THR A 22 1.26 -2.99 8.07
CA THR A 22 0.13 -3.06 7.14
C THR A 22 0.47 -2.47 5.77
N VAL A 23 0.22 -3.26 4.73
CA VAL A 23 0.39 -2.83 3.33
C VAL A 23 -0.93 -2.99 2.60
N GLY A 24 -1.50 -1.87 2.15
CA GLY A 24 -2.71 -1.86 1.32
C GLY A 24 -2.41 -1.94 -0.18
N PHE A 25 -3.38 -2.43 -0.95
CA PHE A 25 -3.38 -2.30 -2.41
C PHE A 25 -4.58 -1.48 -2.87
N ALA A 26 -4.38 -0.63 -3.87
CA ALA A 26 -5.41 0.21 -4.43
C ALA A 26 -5.39 0.20 -5.97
N ALA A 27 -6.52 -0.16 -6.57
CA ALA A 27 -6.73 -0.03 -8.00
C ALA A 27 -7.52 1.26 -8.26
N GLU A 28 -6.93 2.20 -8.99
CA GLU A 28 -7.53 3.50 -9.25
C GLU A 28 -7.75 3.71 -10.74
N THR A 29 -8.87 4.29 -11.14
CA THR A 29 -9.11 4.64 -12.56
C THR A 29 -8.44 5.95 -12.95
N GLN A 30 -8.35 6.89 -11.99
CA GLN A 30 -7.79 8.22 -12.13
C GLN A 30 -7.25 8.72 -10.78
N ASN A 31 -6.52 9.85 -10.79
CA ASN A 31 -6.00 10.52 -9.59
C ASN A 31 -5.32 9.54 -8.60
N VAL A 32 -4.46 8.67 -9.14
CA VAL A 32 -3.87 7.53 -8.40
C VAL A 32 -3.26 7.97 -7.08
N SER A 33 -2.39 9.00 -7.12
CA SER A 33 -1.69 9.50 -5.92
C SER A 33 -2.64 10.05 -4.86
N GLU A 34 -3.56 10.95 -5.24
CA GLU A 34 -4.52 11.55 -4.31
C GLU A 34 -5.42 10.49 -3.66
N ASN A 35 -5.96 9.57 -4.47
CA ASN A 35 -6.83 8.51 -4.00
C ASN A 35 -6.10 7.51 -3.10
N ALA A 36 -4.86 7.18 -3.42
CA ALA A 36 -4.03 6.28 -2.63
C ALA A 36 -3.66 6.91 -1.28
N ARG A 37 -3.20 8.17 -1.27
CA ARG A 37 -2.88 8.90 -0.03
C ARG A 37 -4.11 9.07 0.87
N SER A 38 -5.27 9.39 0.30
CA SER A 38 -6.52 9.42 1.07
C SER A 38 -6.86 8.07 1.72
N LYS A 39 -6.67 6.96 0.99
CA LYS A 39 -6.88 5.60 1.52
C LYS A 39 -5.86 5.23 2.60
N LEU A 40 -4.59 5.61 2.42
CA LEU A 40 -3.50 5.42 3.39
C LEU A 40 -3.87 6.04 4.74
N THR A 41 -4.17 7.35 4.75
CA THR A 41 -4.55 8.07 5.97
C THR A 41 -5.85 7.55 6.56
N ARG A 42 -6.90 7.39 5.74
CA ARG A 42 -8.22 6.98 6.24
C ARG A 42 -8.22 5.60 6.89
N LYS A 43 -7.38 4.69 6.43
CA LYS A 43 -7.27 3.33 6.95
C LYS A 43 -6.14 3.15 7.96
N GLY A 44 -5.32 4.19 8.19
CA GLY A 44 -4.18 4.14 9.10
C GLY A 44 -3.09 3.13 8.70
N LEU A 45 -2.85 2.93 7.41
CA LEU A 45 -1.87 1.93 6.97
C LEU A 45 -0.44 2.46 7.05
N ASP A 46 0.53 1.56 7.19
CA ASP A 46 1.95 1.91 7.09
C ASP A 46 2.36 2.19 5.64
N MET A 47 1.79 1.44 4.69
CA MET A 47 2.08 1.60 3.26
C MET A 47 0.85 1.31 2.39
N ILE A 48 0.83 1.90 1.19
CA ILE A 48 -0.14 1.55 0.15
C ILE A 48 0.53 1.49 -1.24
N ALA A 49 0.28 0.42 -1.99
CA ALA A 49 0.70 0.26 -3.38
C ALA A 49 -0.50 0.45 -4.30
N ALA A 50 -0.43 1.43 -5.20
CA ALA A 50 -1.52 1.80 -6.07
C ALA A 50 -1.16 1.67 -7.55
N ASN A 51 -2.04 1.08 -8.34
CA ASN A 51 -1.89 1.02 -9.80
C ASN A 51 -3.10 1.64 -10.51
N GLN A 52 -2.83 2.25 -11.66
CA GLN A 52 -3.90 2.72 -12.53
C GLN A 52 -4.52 1.54 -13.29
N VAL A 53 -5.84 1.38 -13.21
CA VAL A 53 -6.62 0.37 -13.93
C VAL A 53 -7.54 1.01 -14.97
N GLY A 54 -7.76 0.34 -16.09
CA GLY A 54 -8.58 0.82 -17.20
C GLY A 54 -8.62 -0.19 -18.34
N ARG A 55 -9.19 0.21 -19.49
CA ARG A 55 -9.43 -0.69 -20.64
C ARG A 55 -8.20 -1.50 -21.08
N ASP A 56 -7.02 -0.89 -21.01
CA ASP A 56 -5.75 -1.48 -21.47
C ASP A 56 -4.67 -1.54 -20.35
N ARG A 57 -5.09 -1.40 -19.08
CA ARG A 57 -4.17 -1.35 -17.93
C ARG A 57 -4.78 -2.07 -16.74
N GLY A 58 -4.02 -2.97 -16.08
CA GLY A 58 -4.44 -3.56 -14.81
C GLY A 58 -4.44 -5.08 -14.78
N PHE A 59 -5.48 -5.65 -14.16
CA PHE A 59 -5.52 -7.04 -13.69
C PHE A 59 -5.21 -8.09 -14.75
N ASP A 60 -5.66 -7.89 -15.99
CA ASP A 60 -5.55 -8.88 -17.08
C ASP A 60 -4.31 -8.67 -17.98
N GLN A 61 -3.38 -7.81 -17.57
CA GLN A 61 -2.15 -7.55 -18.31
C GLN A 61 -0.96 -8.33 -17.73
N GLU A 62 0.00 -8.71 -18.57
CA GLU A 62 1.25 -9.36 -18.13
C GLU A 62 2.19 -8.38 -17.40
N THR A 63 2.06 -7.09 -17.72
CA THR A 63 2.85 -6.00 -17.14
C THR A 63 1.99 -5.02 -16.35
N ASN A 64 2.58 -4.41 -15.32
CA ASN A 64 1.93 -3.40 -14.49
C ASN A 64 2.98 -2.40 -13.97
N SER A 65 2.54 -1.28 -13.39
CA SER A 65 3.36 -0.33 -12.64
C SER A 65 2.66 0.02 -11.33
N LEU A 66 3.41 0.45 -10.33
CA LEU A 66 2.87 0.80 -9.02
C LEU A 66 3.44 2.13 -8.55
N MET A 67 2.59 3.04 -8.09
CA MET A 67 3.03 4.10 -7.19
C MET A 67 2.84 3.61 -5.76
N VAL A 68 3.90 3.63 -4.97
CA VAL A 68 3.88 3.18 -3.57
C VAL A 68 4.07 4.38 -2.66
N PHE A 69 3.25 4.49 -1.62
CA PHE A 69 3.21 5.61 -0.70
C PHE A 69 3.34 5.11 0.74
N TRP A 70 4.05 5.87 1.57
CA TRP A 70 4.18 5.69 3.02
C TRP A 70 4.50 7.04 3.63
N ASP A 71 3.97 7.33 4.82
CA ASP A 71 4.11 8.64 5.47
C ASP A 71 3.89 9.82 4.47
N ASN A 72 4.94 10.64 4.26
CA ASN A 72 4.95 11.72 3.28
C ASN A 72 5.74 11.40 2.00
N ASP A 73 6.34 10.22 1.92
CA ASP A 73 7.18 9.79 0.79
C ASP A 73 6.40 8.96 -0.24
N GLU A 74 7.03 8.78 -1.39
CA GLU A 74 6.53 7.94 -2.47
C GLU A 74 7.67 7.40 -3.34
N VAL A 75 7.39 6.31 -4.05
CA VAL A 75 8.24 5.83 -5.15
C VAL A 75 7.38 5.30 -6.30
N ASP A 76 7.83 5.59 -7.52
CA ASP A 76 7.29 4.99 -8.74
C ASP A 76 8.07 3.71 -9.07
N LEU A 77 7.37 2.58 -9.01
CA LEU A 77 7.85 1.31 -9.53
C LEU A 77 7.43 1.20 -11.00
N GLU A 78 8.39 1.53 -11.87
CA GLU A 78 8.21 1.53 -13.31
C GLU A 78 7.65 0.21 -13.85
N ARG A 79 6.99 0.32 -15.02
CA ARG A 79 6.33 -0.79 -15.68
C ARG A 79 7.27 -1.98 -15.85
N ALA A 80 6.85 -3.13 -15.34
CA ALA A 80 7.56 -4.40 -15.47
C ALA A 80 6.57 -5.58 -15.52
N SER A 81 7.07 -6.79 -15.76
CA SER A 81 6.28 -8.00 -15.56
C SER A 81 5.86 -8.13 -14.10
N LYS A 82 4.70 -8.75 -13.84
CA LYS A 82 4.18 -8.94 -12.47
C LYS A 82 5.20 -9.58 -11.51
N PRO A 83 5.99 -10.61 -11.88
CA PRO A 83 6.99 -11.17 -10.97
C PRO A 83 8.12 -10.20 -10.62
N VAL A 84 8.62 -9.44 -11.60
CA VAL A 84 9.68 -8.44 -11.38
C VAL A 84 9.15 -7.32 -10.49
N LEU A 85 7.94 -6.84 -10.76
CA LEU A 85 7.30 -5.79 -9.99
C LEU A 85 7.02 -6.23 -8.54
N ALA A 86 6.58 -7.48 -8.34
CA ALA A 86 6.40 -8.05 -7.01
C ALA A 86 7.71 -8.14 -6.25
N GLY A 87 8.81 -8.54 -6.89
CA GLY A 87 10.14 -8.54 -6.29
C GLY A 87 10.58 -7.15 -5.82
N ARG A 88 10.39 -6.13 -6.67
CA ARG A 88 10.67 -4.72 -6.31
C ARG A 88 9.82 -4.26 -5.12
N LEU A 89 8.52 -4.57 -5.14
CA LEU A 89 7.61 -4.19 -4.07
C LEU A 89 7.97 -4.87 -2.74
N ILE A 90 8.27 -6.18 -2.75
CA ILE A 90 8.67 -6.92 -1.55
C ILE A 90 9.97 -6.35 -0.97
N HIS A 91 10.95 -6.01 -1.82
CA HIS A 91 12.19 -5.39 -1.37
C HIS A 91 11.93 -4.06 -0.64
N LEU A 92 11.10 -3.20 -1.24
CA LEU A 92 10.70 -1.92 -0.64
C LEU A 92 9.95 -2.13 0.69
N ILE A 93 9.00 -3.06 0.74
CA ILE A 93 8.27 -3.38 1.98
C ILE A 93 9.25 -3.84 3.07
N ALA A 94 10.21 -4.70 2.75
CA ALA A 94 11.20 -5.17 3.72
C ALA A 94 12.09 -4.04 4.25
N GLU A 95 12.49 -3.10 3.39
CA GLU A 95 13.25 -1.92 3.78
C GLU A 95 12.45 -1.03 4.75
N ARG A 96 11.21 -0.70 4.39
CA ARG A 96 10.33 0.16 5.20
C ARG A 96 9.93 -0.51 6.51
N TYR A 97 9.65 -1.82 6.48
CA TYR A 97 9.40 -2.62 7.67
C TYR A 97 10.56 -2.50 8.66
N ARG A 98 11.81 -2.65 8.21
CA ARG A 98 12.98 -2.54 9.08
C ARG A 98 13.14 -1.14 9.63
N ALA A 99 12.97 -0.10 8.81
CA ALA A 99 13.05 1.29 9.25
C ALA A 99 12.05 1.59 10.38
N ALA A 100 10.78 1.23 10.18
CA ALA A 100 9.72 1.45 11.18
C ALA A 100 9.95 0.67 12.48
N HIS A 101 10.56 -0.54 12.42
CA HIS A 101 10.88 -1.30 13.63
C HIS A 101 12.15 -0.81 14.34
N SER A 102 13.15 -0.31 13.60
CA SER A 102 14.33 0.30 14.23
C SER A 102 13.97 1.56 15.04
N GLU A 103 13.00 2.35 14.59
CA GLU A 103 12.53 3.54 15.29
C GLU A 103 11.71 3.19 16.56
N ARG A 104 10.91 2.12 16.49
CA ARG A 104 10.13 1.62 17.63
C ARG A 104 11.02 1.12 18.77
N ASP A 105 12.07 0.36 18.46
CA ASP A 105 13.03 -0.12 19.47
C ASP A 105 13.75 1.04 20.18
N SER A 106 14.05 2.14 19.48
CA SER A 106 14.65 3.34 20.08
C SER A 106 13.69 4.20 20.90
N THR A 107 12.39 4.18 20.59
CA THR A 107 11.36 4.97 21.31
C THR A 107 10.91 4.29 22.60
N GLN A 108 11.13 2.98 22.73
CA GLN A 108 10.74 2.18 23.90
C GLN A 108 11.83 2.10 24.99
N ALA A 109 12.99 2.70 24.75
CA ALA A 109 14.17 2.67 25.63
C ALA A 109 14.35 3.94 26.51
N VAL A 110 13.30 4.76 26.68
CA VAL A 110 13.30 5.98 27.52
C VAL A 110 12.27 5.93 28.64
#